data_AF-A0A2E7P7R0-F1
#
_entry.id   AF-A0A2E7P7R0-F1
#
_cell.length_a   1.000
_cell.length_b   1.000
_cell.length_c   1.000
_cell.angle_alpha   90.00
_cell.angle_beta   90.00
_cell.angle_gamma   90.00
#
_symmetry.space_group_name_H-M   'P 1'
#
loop_
_entity.id
_entity.type
_entity.pdbx_description
1 polymer ?
#
loop_
_entity_poly.entity_id
_entity_poly.type
_entity_poly.pdbx_seq_one_letter_code
_entity_poly.pdbx_strand_id
1 'polypeptide(L)' 'MALAACTTAAPQQTPVAITRTIDTSCDLFKPIYPACNDVVADTTARQIVDHNQVGAAHCGWRPPAGTRCTAPAGK' A
#
# COMPACT_ATOMS: atom_id res chain seq x y z
N MET A 1 58.53 -35.82 22.37
CA MET A 1 58.51 -34.37 22.10
C MET A 1 57.23 -34.08 21.33
N ALA A 2 56.28 -33.36 21.92
CA ALA A 2 55.02 -32.99 21.25
C ALA A 2 55.05 -31.48 20.95
N LEU A 3 54.88 -31.13 19.68
CA LEU A 3 54.80 -29.74 19.22
C LEU A 3 53.38 -29.22 19.49
N ALA A 4 53.27 -28.18 20.31
CA ALA A 4 52.02 -27.46 20.53
C ALA A 4 51.70 -26.61 19.29
N ALA A 5 50.59 -26.88 18.63
CA ALA A 5 50.09 -26.07 17.53
C ALA A 5 49.20 -24.94 18.07
N CYS A 6 49.62 -23.69 17.88
CA CYS A 6 48.82 -22.52 18.18
C CYS A 6 47.76 -22.34 17.09
N THR A 7 46.50 -22.70 17.34
CA THR A 7 45.39 -22.36 16.45
C THR A 7 44.94 -20.93 16.71
N THR A 8 45.33 -20.00 15.84
CA THR A 8 44.72 -18.66 15.76
C THR A 8 43.34 -18.78 15.12
N ALA A 9 42.29 -18.48 15.88
CA ALA A 9 40.92 -18.43 15.37
C ALA A 9 40.76 -17.26 14.39
N ALA A 10 40.15 -17.53 13.22
CA ALA A 10 39.83 -16.49 12.26
C ALA A 10 38.75 -15.54 12.82
N PRO A 11 38.79 -14.24 12.48
CA PRO A 11 37.75 -13.31 12.91
C PRO A 11 36.40 -13.72 12.32
N GLN A 12 35.46 -14.05 13.20
CA GLN A 12 34.09 -14.35 12.81
C GLN A 12 33.38 -13.04 12.45
N GLN A 13 32.98 -12.90 11.18
CA GLN A 13 32.14 -11.79 10.75
C GLN A 13 30.70 -12.09 11.16
N THR A 14 30.11 -11.23 12.01
CA THR A 14 28.68 -11.29 12.31
C THR A 14 27.90 -10.62 11.18
N PRO A 15 27.03 -11.34 10.46
CA PRO A 15 26.24 -10.73 9.41
C PRO A 15 25.26 -9.73 10.03
N VAL A 16 25.35 -8.47 9.61
CA VAL A 16 24.36 -7.45 9.95
C VAL A 16 23.16 -7.67 9.04
N ALA A 17 22.02 -8.08 9.61
CA ALA A 17 20.78 -8.23 8.84
C ALA A 17 20.22 -6.85 8.49
N ILE A 18 20.16 -6.54 7.19
CA ILE A 18 19.49 -5.34 6.67
C ILE A 18 18.12 -5.77 6.14
N THR A 19 17.05 -5.28 6.76
CA THR A 19 15.67 -5.54 6.32
C THR A 19 15.18 -4.41 5.43
N ARG A 20 14.58 -4.74 4.29
CA ARG A 20 13.85 -3.81 3.43
C ARG A 20 12.36 -4.15 3.46
N THR A 21 11.52 -3.14 3.71
CA THR A 21 10.07 -3.24 3.52
C THR A 21 9.74 -2.89 2.08
N ILE A 22 8.97 -3.75 1.41
CA ILE A 22 8.35 -3.48 0.11
C ILE A 22 6.86 -3.43 0.35
N ASP A 23 6.27 -2.23 0.23
CA ASP A 23 4.83 -2.07 0.30
C ASP A 23 4.22 -2.39 -1.07
N THR A 24 3.49 -3.51 -1.14
CA THR A 24 2.80 -3.97 -2.35
C THR A 24 1.32 -3.62 -2.35
N SER A 25 0.85 -2.83 -1.38
CA SER A 25 -0.57 -2.48 -1.25
C SER A 25 -1.09 -1.75 -2.50
N CYS A 26 -0.31 -0.81 -3.05
CA CYS A 26 -0.70 -0.05 -4.23
C CYS A 26 -0.83 -0.90 -5.51
N ASP A 27 -0.19 -2.07 -5.55
CA ASP A 27 -0.31 -3.01 -6.67
C ASP A 27 -1.64 -3.76 -6.61
N LEU A 28 -2.03 -4.18 -5.39
CA LEU A 28 -3.20 -5.01 -5.13
C LEU A 28 -4.51 -4.21 -5.05
N PHE A 29 -4.46 -2.99 -4.54
CA PHE A 29 -5.63 -2.13 -4.40
C PHE A 29 -5.73 -1.14 -5.56
N LYS A 30 -6.96 -0.78 -5.91
CA LYS A 30 -7.29 0.23 -6.93
C LYS A 30 -8.41 1.14 -6.40
N PRO A 31 -8.60 2.32 -7.00
CA PRO A 31 -9.71 3.20 -6.65
C PRO A 31 -11.07 2.55 -6.93
N ILE A 32 -12.08 2.95 -6.16
CA ILE A 32 -13.45 2.48 -6.31
C ILE A 32 -14.32 3.65 -6.83
N TYR A 33 -14.97 3.46 -7.98
CA TYR A 33 -15.86 4.44 -8.60
C TYR A 33 -17.22 3.80 -8.88
N PRO A 34 -18.21 3.99 -7.99
CA PRO A 34 -19.58 3.57 -8.26
C PRO A 34 -20.12 4.23 -9.53
N ALA A 35 -20.94 3.51 -10.29
CA ALA A 35 -21.72 4.05 -11.39
C ALA A 35 -22.85 4.95 -10.87
N CYS A 36 -23.38 5.81 -11.74
CA CYS A 36 -24.42 6.77 -11.34
C CYS A 36 -25.75 6.14 -10.91
N ASN A 37 -25.99 4.89 -11.29
CA ASN A 37 -27.17 4.12 -10.92
C ASN A 37 -26.91 3.13 -9.76
N ASP A 38 -25.71 3.12 -9.17
CA ASP A 38 -25.43 2.29 -8.00
C ASP A 38 -26.11 2.88 -6.76
N VAL A 39 -26.75 2.02 -5.97
CA VAL A 39 -27.32 2.38 -4.67
C VAL A 39 -26.30 2.07 -3.60
N VAL A 40 -25.69 3.11 -3.03
CA VAL A 40 -24.67 3.00 -1.98
C VAL A 40 -25.18 3.71 -0.74
N ALA A 41 -25.15 3.04 0.41
CA ALA A 41 -25.51 3.69 1.67
C ALA A 41 -24.50 4.81 2.01
N ASP A 42 -24.96 5.89 2.63
CA ASP A 42 -24.12 7.04 2.98
C ASP A 42 -22.84 6.68 3.73
N THR A 43 -22.92 5.69 4.63
CA THR A 43 -21.77 5.20 5.40
C THR A 43 -20.72 4.53 4.51
N THR A 44 -21.15 3.69 3.56
CA THR A 44 -20.27 3.06 2.58
C THR A 44 -19.72 4.08 1.59
N ALA A 45 -20.51 5.07 1.18
CA ALA A 45 -20.05 6.14 0.30
C ALA A 45 -18.88 6.93 0.92
N ARG A 46 -18.95 7.21 2.23
CA ARG A 46 -17.85 7.84 2.98
C ARG A 46 -16.60 6.97 3.01
N GLN A 47 -16.76 5.67 3.29
CA GLN A 47 -15.63 4.73 3.29
C GLN A 47 -14.92 4.65 1.93
N ILE A 48 -15.68 4.68 0.84
CA ILE A 48 -15.12 4.71 -0.53
C ILE A 48 -14.31 5.99 -0.77
N VAL A 49 -14.84 7.13 -0.33
CA VAL A 49 -14.13 8.41 -0.43
C VAL A 49 -12.82 8.36 0.35
N ASP A 50 -12.85 7.89 1.60
CA ASP A 50 -11.66 7.78 2.46
C ASP A 50 -10.61 6.84 1.84
N HIS A 51 -11.03 5.67 1.34
CA HIS A 51 -10.16 4.72 0.63
C HIS A 51 -9.46 5.36 -0.57
N ASN A 52 -10.23 6.06 -1.41
CA ASN A 52 -9.69 6.71 -2.60
C ASN A 52 -8.76 7.88 -2.25
N GLN A 53 -9.02 8.61 -1.16
CA GLN A 53 -8.16 9.71 -0.70
C GLN A 53 -6.82 9.19 -0.18
N VAL A 54 -6.84 8.12 0.61
CA VAL A 54 -5.62 7.44 1.07
C VAL A 54 -4.81 6.96 -0.13
N GLY A 55 -5.43 6.27 -1.09
CA GLY A 55 -4.72 5.83 -2.28
C GLY A 55 -4.25 6.98 -3.20
N ALA A 56 -4.91 8.13 -3.21
CA ALA A 56 -4.40 9.32 -3.90
C ALA A 56 -3.13 9.85 -3.23
N ALA A 57 -3.09 9.88 -1.89
CA ALA A 57 -1.93 10.35 -1.13
C ALA A 57 -0.74 9.38 -1.17
N HIS A 58 -0.98 8.07 -1.11
CA HIS A 58 0.07 7.05 -0.98
C HIS A 58 0.42 6.35 -2.30
N CYS A 59 -0.57 6.14 -3.17
CA CYS A 59 -0.43 5.34 -4.39
C CYS A 59 -0.54 6.16 -5.68
N GLY A 60 -0.71 7.49 -5.59
CA GLY A 60 -0.81 8.38 -6.75
C GLY A 60 -2.08 8.18 -7.59
N TRP A 61 -3.14 7.59 -7.00
CA TRP A 61 -4.40 7.39 -7.68
C TRP A 61 -5.05 8.72 -8.10
N ARG A 62 -5.74 8.71 -9.23
CA ARG A 62 -6.38 9.90 -9.81
C ARG A 62 -7.85 9.63 -10.09
N PRO A 63 -8.73 10.61 -9.85
CA PRO A 63 -10.13 10.49 -10.24
C PRO A 63 -10.25 10.27 -11.76
N PRO A 64 -11.29 9.55 -12.21
CA PRO A 64 -11.52 9.33 -13.63
C PRO A 64 -11.78 10.68 -14.31
N ALA A 65 -11.33 10.81 -15.57
CA ALA A 65 -11.55 12.00 -16.38
C ALA A 65 -13.03 12.18 -16.82
N GLY A 66 -13.94 11.33 -16.35
CA GLY A 66 -15.34 11.27 -16.75
C GLY A 66 -16.27 12.18 -15.97
N THR A 67 -17.46 12.36 -16.52
CA THR A 67 -18.57 13.14 -15.96
C THR A 67 -18.97 12.59 -14.59
N ARG A 68 -18.96 13.45 -13.57
CA ARG A 68 -19.58 13.14 -12.27
C ARG A 68 -21.08 12.99 -12.47
N CYS A 69 -21.67 12.04 -11.78
CA CYS A 69 -23.12 11.88 -11.76
C CYS A 69 -23.77 13.21 -11.35
N THR A 70 -24.57 13.77 -12.24
CA THR A 70 -25.42 14.91 -11.89
C THR A 70 -26.48 14.39 -10.95
N ALA A 71 -26.50 14.87 -9.71
CA ALA A 71 -27.62 14.61 -8.83
C ALA A 71 -28.91 15.02 -9.56
N PRO A 72 -29.98 14.20 -9.55
CA PRO A 72 -31.26 14.67 -10.07
C PRO A 72 -31.66 15.91 -9.27
N ALA A 73 -32.04 16.98 -9.97
CA ALA A 73 -32.55 18.18 -9.34
C ALA A 73 -33.72 17.76 -8.42
N GLY A 74 -33.53 17.97 -7.11
CA GLY A 74 -34.50 17.57 -6.10
C GLY A 74 -35.89 18.13 -6.42
N LYS A 75 -36.93 17.36 -6.09
CA LYS A 75 -38.24 17.95 -5.84
C LYS A 75 -38.25 18.58 -4.45
#